data_AF-A0A2P4S604-F1
#
_entry.id   AF-A0A2P4S604-F1
#
_cell.length_a   1.000
_cell.length_b   1.000
_cell.length_c   1.000
_cell.angle_alpha   90.00
_cell.angle_beta   90.00
_cell.angle_gamma   90.00
#
_symmetry.space_group_name_H-M   'P 1'
#
loop_
_entity.id
_entity.type
_entity.pdbx_description
1 polymer ?
#
loop_
_entity_poly.entity_id
_entity_poly.type
_entity_poly.pdbx_seq_one_letter_code
_entity_poly.pdbx_strand_id
1 'polypeptide(L)'
;MTSYRQELEKYRDIDEDKILQELSAEELEQLDTELLEMDPENVLLPAGLRQRDQTQKSPTGPLDREALLQHLEKQALEAKEREDLVPFTGEKK
;
A
#
# COMPACT_ATOMS: atom_id res chain seq x y z
N MET A 1 19.96 -14.33 -27.02
CA MET A 1 19.25 -13.73 -25.86
C MET A 1 18.10 -14.67 -25.55
N THR A 2 18.25 -15.55 -24.56
CA THR A 2 17.11 -16.26 -23.99
C THR A 2 16.11 -15.20 -23.52
N SER A 3 14.83 -15.36 -23.86
CA SER A 3 13.81 -14.45 -23.35
C SER A 3 13.78 -14.57 -21.84
N TYR A 4 13.71 -13.45 -21.12
CA TYR A 4 13.58 -13.42 -19.66
C TYR A 4 12.51 -14.39 -19.14
N ARG A 5 11.41 -14.57 -19.89
CA ARG A 5 10.36 -15.55 -19.56
C ARG A 5 10.83 -17.02 -19.58
N GLN A 6 11.79 -17.36 -20.45
CA GLN A 6 12.33 -18.72 -20.56
C GLN A 6 13.28 -19.05 -19.39
N GLU A 7 13.98 -18.05 -18.85
CA GLU A 7 14.82 -18.24 -17.65
C GLU A 7 14.00 -18.39 -16.37
N LEU A 8 12.79 -17.83 -16.33
CA LEU A 8 11.87 -17.96 -15.20
C LEU A 8 11.15 -19.32 -15.15
N GLU A 9 11.12 -20.05 -16.26
CA GLU A 9 10.42 -21.34 -16.36
C GLU A 9 11.00 -22.39 -15.39
N LYS A 10 12.28 -22.26 -15.02
CA LYS A 10 12.94 -23.12 -14.03
C LYS A 10 12.45 -22.94 -12.59
N TYR A 11 11.79 -21.81 -12.30
CA TYR A 11 11.26 -21.50 -10.96
C TYR A 11 9.76 -21.81 -10.86
N ARG A 12 9.10 -22.20 -11.96
CA ARG A 12 7.64 -22.36 -12.04
C ARG A 12 7.08 -23.45 -11.11
N ASP A 13 7.85 -24.51 -10.89
CA ASP A 13 7.42 -25.68 -10.11
C ASP A 13 7.94 -25.64 -8.65
N ILE A 14 8.46 -24.49 -8.22
CA ILE A 14 8.92 -24.31 -6.83
C ILE A 14 7.70 -24.02 -5.94
N ASP A 15 7.64 -24.72 -4.82
CA ASP A 15 6.64 -24.49 -3.78
C ASP A 15 7.08 -23.30 -2.91
N GLU A 16 6.61 -22.11 -3.28
CA GLU A 16 6.93 -20.84 -2.60
C GLU A 16 6.45 -20.86 -1.14
N ASP A 17 5.27 -21.41 -0.87
CA ASP A 17 4.68 -21.47 0.48
C ASP A 17 5.55 -22.31 1.42
N LYS A 18 6.09 -23.43 0.92
CA LYS A 18 6.99 -24.28 1.70
C LYS A 18 8.29 -23.56 2.05
N ILE A 19 8.90 -22.84 1.10
CA ILE A 19 10.14 -22.08 1.34
C ILE A 19 9.91 -21.01 2.41
N LEU A 20 8.78 -20.30 2.33
CA LEU A 20 8.43 -19.27 3.30
C LEU A 20 8.20 -19.84 4.71
N GLN A 21 7.67 -21.06 4.82
CA GLN A 21 7.50 -21.73 6.12
C GLN A 21 8.80 -22.20 6.77
N GLU A 22 9.86 -22.41 5.99
CA GLU A 22 11.16 -22.84 6.50
C GLU A 22 11.99 -21.67 7.08
N LEU A 23 11.59 -20.42 6.80
CA LEU A 23 12.24 -19.22 7.32
C LEU A 23 11.89 -18.96 8.79
N SER A 24 12.87 -18.49 9.56
CA SER A 24 12.63 -18.00 10.92
C SER A 24 11.95 -16.62 10.92
N ALA A 25 11.40 -16.22 12.06
CA ALA A 25 10.73 -14.92 12.19
C ALA A 25 11.66 -13.73 11.89
N GLU A 26 12.93 -13.84 12.29
CA GLU A 26 13.95 -12.80 12.02
C GLU A 26 14.31 -12.73 10.53
N GLU A 27 14.37 -13.86 9.84
CA GLU A 27 14.65 -13.92 8.40
C GLU A 27 13.47 -13.41 7.57
N LEU A 28 12.23 -13.65 8.00
CA LEU A 28 11.04 -13.06 7.39
C LEU A 28 11.01 -11.54 7.52
N GLU A 29 11.39 -11.00 8.68
CA GLU A 29 11.46 -9.53 8.89
C GLU A 29 12.56 -8.88 8.03
N GLN A 30 13.70 -9.56 7.87
CA GLN A 30 14.76 -9.12 6.96
C GLN A 30 14.30 -9.15 5.51
N LEU A 31 13.61 -10.21 5.08
CA LEU A 31 13.05 -10.33 3.74
C LEU A 31 12.05 -9.21 3.45
N ASP A 32 11.14 -8.92 4.38
CA ASP A 32 10.22 -7.78 4.27
C ASP A 32 10.99 -6.46 4.13
N THR A 33 12.06 -6.27 4.90
CA THR A 33 12.89 -5.05 4.81
C THR A 33 13.56 -4.91 3.44
N GLU A 34 14.14 -5.98 2.90
CA GLU A 34 14.74 -5.98 1.55
C GLU A 34 13.70 -5.69 0.46
N LEU A 35 12.49 -6.25 0.58
CA LEU A 35 11.38 -5.97 -0.34
C LEU A 35 10.96 -4.48 -0.30
N LEU A 36 11.02 -3.83 0.86
CA LEU A 36 10.69 -2.41 1.02
C LEU A 36 11.76 -1.48 0.42
N GLU A 37 13.01 -1.94 0.29
CA GLU A 37 14.12 -1.20 -0.30
C GLU A 37 14.31 -1.49 -1.80
N MET A 38 13.60 -2.48 -2.35
CA MET A 38 13.66 -2.85 -3.77
C MET A 38 13.08 -1.77 -4.70
N ASP A 39 13.59 -1.75 -5.93
CA ASP A 39 13.21 -0.82 -6.99
C ASP A 39 11.68 -0.78 -7.20
N PRO A 40 11.02 0.40 -7.11
CA PRO A 40 9.59 0.54 -7.36
C PRO A 40 9.17 0.13 -8.78
N GLU A 41 10.10 0.02 -9.73
CA GLU A 41 9.87 -0.51 -11.07
C GLU A 41 10.11 -2.02 -11.20
N ASN A 42 10.33 -2.73 -10.09
CA ASN A 42 10.61 -4.16 -10.13
C ASN A 42 9.44 -4.96 -10.72
N VAL A 43 9.64 -5.44 -11.95
CA VAL A 43 8.66 -6.18 -12.73
C VAL A 43 8.26 -7.51 -12.09
N LEU A 44 9.11 -8.07 -11.22
CA LEU A 44 8.86 -9.34 -10.52
C LEU A 44 7.87 -9.20 -9.36
N LEU A 45 7.69 -7.99 -8.82
CA LEU A 45 6.72 -7.76 -7.75
C LEU A 45 5.36 -7.36 -8.34
N PRO A 46 4.24 -7.94 -7.84
CA PRO A 46 2.91 -7.43 -8.10
C PRO A 46 2.81 -5.94 -7.76
N ALA A 47 2.05 -5.17 -8.54
CA ALA A 47 1.97 -3.72 -8.38
C ALA A 47 1.59 -3.28 -6.94
N GLY A 48 0.72 -4.03 -6.26
CA GLY A 48 0.34 -3.77 -4.87
C GLY A 48 1.43 -4.06 -3.83
N LEU A 49 2.47 -4.84 -4.20
CA LEU A 49 3.61 -5.18 -3.34
C LEU A 49 4.87 -4.33 -3.64
N ARG A 50 4.86 -3.55 -4.73
CA ARG A 50 5.92 -2.57 -5.02
C ARG A 50 5.87 -1.35 -4.13
N GLN A 51 4.70 -1.10 -3.54
CA GLN A 51 4.47 0.02 -2.66
C GLN A 51 4.40 -0.49 -1.23
N ARG A 52 5.15 0.18 -0.34
CA ARG A 52 5.10 -0.08 1.10
C ARG A 52 3.66 0.08 1.60
N ASP A 53 3.26 -0.77 2.53
CA ASP A 53 2.00 -0.56 3.24
C ASP A 53 2.04 0.82 3.91
N GLN A 54 1.10 1.68 3.52
CA GLN A 54 1.02 3.06 4.00
C GLN A 54 0.37 3.12 5.39
N THR A 55 -0.04 1.99 5.95
CA THR A 55 -0.67 1.94 7.25
C THR A 55 -0.16 0.78 8.09
N GLN A 56 0.04 1.03 9.38
CA GLN A 56 0.28 -0.01 10.38
C GLN A 56 -1.03 -0.63 10.89
N LYS A 57 -2.19 -0.21 10.35
CA LYS A 57 -3.50 -0.70 10.77
C LYS A 57 -3.78 -2.02 10.09
N SER A 58 -4.16 -3.02 10.87
CA SER A 58 -4.66 -4.27 10.32
C SER A 58 -5.93 -4.03 9.48
N PRO A 59 -6.18 -4.86 8.46
CA PRO A 59 -7.40 -4.75 7.65
C PRO A 59 -8.63 -4.94 8.55
N THR A 60 -9.60 -4.04 8.42
CA THR A 60 -10.82 -4.04 9.24
C THR A 60 -11.92 -4.97 8.71
N GLY A 61 -11.58 -5.88 7.79
CA GLY A 61 -12.54 -6.75 7.12
C GLY A 61 -13.16 -6.12 5.86
N PRO A 62 -14.29 -6.65 5.35
CA PRO A 62 -14.96 -6.10 4.18
C PRO A 62 -15.47 -4.68 4.43
N LEU A 63 -15.66 -3.91 3.35
CA LEU A 63 -16.11 -2.52 3.43
C LEU A 63 -17.47 -2.40 4.14
N ASP A 64 -17.47 -1.78 5.33
CA ASP A 64 -18.68 -1.31 6.00
C ASP A 64 -19.00 0.13 5.57
N ARG A 65 -19.95 0.25 4.64
CA ARG A 65 -20.33 1.55 4.06
C ARG A 65 -21.08 2.42 5.06
N GLU A 66 -21.87 1.85 5.96
CA GLU A 66 -22.66 2.63 6.93
C GLU A 66 -21.76 3.28 7.97
N ALA A 67 -20.81 2.51 8.52
CA ALA A 67 -19.82 3.04 9.45
C ALA A 67 -18.97 4.15 8.83
N LEU A 68 -18.57 3.99 7.55
CA LEU A 68 -17.83 5.02 6.82
C LEU A 68 -18.64 6.31 6.66
N LEU A 69 -19.92 6.21 6.30
CA LEU A 69 -20.78 7.39 6.14
C LEU A 69 -20.98 8.14 7.46
N GLN A 70 -21.26 7.42 8.54
CA GLN A 70 -21.40 8.03 9.88
C GLN A 70 -20.12 8.75 10.32
N HIS A 71 -18.95 8.17 10.03
CA HIS A 71 -17.66 8.80 10.31
C HIS A 71 -17.49 10.11 9.53
N LEU A 72 -17.80 10.10 8.23
CA LEU A 72 -17.68 11.28 7.37
C LEU A 72 -18.67 12.39 7.77
N GLU A 73 -19.91 12.05 8.13
CA GLU A 73 -20.90 13.01 8.62
C GLU A 73 -20.43 13.68 9.91
N LYS A 74 -19.93 12.88 10.86
CA LYS A 74 -19.37 13.40 12.11
C LYS A 74 -18.18 14.33 11.83
N GLN A 75 -17.26 13.91 10.96
CA GLN A 75 -16.10 14.72 10.60
C GLN A 75 -16.49 16.04 9.94
N ALA A 76 -17.52 16.03 9.09
CA ALA A 76 -18.04 17.25 8.46
C ALA A 76 -18.69 18.20 9.47
N LEU A 77 -19.43 17.68 10.45
CA LEU A 77 -20.05 18.47 11.53
C LEU A 77 -19.00 19.08 12.47
N GLU A 78 -17.90 18.37 12.72
CA GLU A 78 -16.82 18.82 13.61
C GLU A 78 -15.78 19.72 12.91
N ALA A 79 -15.83 19.80 11.57
CA ALA A 79 -14.93 20.62 10.79
C ALA A 79 -15.15 22.12 11.09
N LYS A 80 -14.10 22.78 11.60
CA LYS A 80 -14.13 24.22 11.89
C LYS A 80 -13.94 25.03 10.61
N GLU A 81 -14.60 26.19 10.55
CA GLU A 81 -14.33 27.17 9.52
C GLU A 81 -12.89 27.70 9.65
N ARG A 82 -12.29 28.00 8.50
CA ARG A 82 -10.97 28.61 8.44
C ARG A 82 -11.04 30.07 8.89
N GLU A 83 -10.27 30.42 9.90
CA GLU A 83 -10.24 31.79 10.44
C GLU A 83 -9.37 32.76 9.61
N ASP A 84 -8.54 32.23 8.70
CA ASP A 84 -7.56 32.98 7.91
C ASP A 84 -8.09 33.39 6.51
N LEU A 85 -9.41 33.39 6.31
CA LEU A 85 -10.02 33.70 5.03
C LEU A 85 -9.92 35.21 4.71
N VAL A 86 -9.15 35.54 3.67
CA VAL A 86 -9.17 36.89 3.08
C VAL A 86 -10.44 37.03 2.23
N PRO A 87 -11.33 37.99 2.53
CA PRO A 87 -12.56 38.16 1.77
C PRO A 87 -12.26 38.55 0.32
N PHE A 88 -12.99 37.93 -0.61
CA PHE A 88 -12.87 38.27 -2.02
C PHE A 88 -13.41 39.69 -2.28
N THR A 89 -12.56 40.59 -2.75
CA THR A 89 -12.89 42.02 -2.93
C THR A 89 -13.48 42.37 -4.30
N GLY A 90 -13.47 41.45 -5.27
CA GLY A 90 -14.10 41.65 -6.58
C GLY A 90 -13.47 42.72 -7.49
N GLU A 91 -12.41 43.39 -7.05
CA GLU A 91 -11.71 44.40 -7.84
C GLU A 91 -10.90 43.74 -8.95
N LYS A 92 -11.26 44.04 -10.20
CA LYS A 92 -10.42 43.73 -11.37
C LYS A 92 -9.29 44.77 -11.42
N LYS A 93 -8.03 44.31 -11.37
CA LYS A 93 -6.86 45.12 -11.73
C LYS A 93 -6.91 45.56 -13.18
#